data_AF-G3A650-F1
#
_entry.id   AF-G3A650-F1
#
_cell.length_a   1.000
_cell.length_b   1.000
_cell.length_c   1.000
_cell.angle_alpha   90.00
_cell.angle_beta   90.00
_cell.angle_gamma   90.00
#
_symmetry.space_group_name_H-M   'P 1'
#
loop_
_entity.id
_entity.type
_entity.pdbx_description
1 polymer ?
#
loop_
_entity_poly.entity_id
_entity_poly.type
_entity_poly.pdbx_seq_one_letter_code
_entity_poly.pdbx_strand_id
1 'polypeptide(L)'
;MKLKLAGAVAIGISTLVLSACGGGGDGGTTTGTTSTAAPTVAIAFDQPKVAVGQTAKLTWTTTNATSCVASGAWSGTQATSGTSTQTTSTAGQAVFTLTCTGPGGSVQQSATMMVPLPVQKTSYLNRMAAVAAIGPQPIPQTGNLPGWTTVAYAFGDFFQEGTYSLVTHTQEADNSKPAAQGAVPGHIKFWKMDANGNWVDHTTDILSDNSGCVWARKILVADFNGDGLPDVYVSCTGFDASPFSGETQRILLSDKTTHTYKNTIIPVTAYAHGASAADIDGDGKIDVLVADMKGNNGKNPLYVLKGNGDGTFAVDYTMVDRPELDYSSDGPFWTTELIDFDQNGSYSLIAGGNETNGHRSIVIPYDNTSKTYATKPITYLPSDSTYITPYDFVFDSVSGSIYVNRVNDINSWSAGPASVGNSIQKIDYTTLTASTLFTHSGYYNQSQSLTWIDWLGFYGSNVVALNSGFGISVAK
;
A
#
# COMPACT_ATOMS: atom_id res chain seq x y z
N MET A 1 12.42 -33.66 -31.88
CA MET A 1 11.82 -32.55 -32.65
C MET A 1 11.36 -31.49 -31.65
N LYS A 2 11.96 -30.29 -31.75
CA LYS A 2 11.64 -29.03 -31.05
C LYS A 2 11.97 -28.90 -29.54
N LEU A 3 13.22 -28.51 -29.31
CA LEU A 3 13.66 -27.59 -28.26
C LEU A 3 12.96 -26.23 -28.46
N LYS A 4 12.52 -25.56 -27.39
CA LYS A 4 12.24 -24.11 -27.39
C LYS A 4 13.00 -23.46 -26.24
N LEU A 5 13.94 -22.60 -26.61
CA LEU A 5 14.67 -21.66 -25.76
C LEU A 5 13.70 -20.64 -25.15
N ALA A 6 13.83 -20.39 -23.85
CA ALA A 6 13.33 -19.18 -23.21
C ALA A 6 14.40 -18.08 -23.36
N GLY A 7 14.06 -17.02 -24.10
CA GLY A 7 14.87 -15.82 -24.21
C GLY A 7 14.30 -14.74 -23.29
N ALA A 8 15.14 -14.26 -22.36
CA ALA A 8 14.86 -13.07 -21.57
C ALA A 8 14.82 -11.85 -22.50
N VAL A 9 13.71 -11.12 -22.48
CA VAL A 9 13.55 -9.86 -23.23
C VAL A 9 14.13 -8.74 -22.38
N ALA A 10 15.29 -8.23 -22.78
CA ALA A 10 15.82 -6.97 -22.30
C ALA A 10 15.02 -5.83 -22.97
N ILE A 11 14.31 -5.04 -22.16
CA ILE A 11 13.62 -3.83 -22.63
C ILE A 11 14.70 -2.78 -22.90
N GLY A 12 15.07 -2.63 -24.17
CA GLY A 12 15.94 -1.56 -24.64
C GLY A 12 15.20 -0.23 -24.68
N ILE A 13 15.60 0.72 -23.85
CA ILE A 13 15.20 2.13 -23.98
C ILE A 13 15.87 2.65 -25.25
N SER A 14 15.07 2.86 -26.30
CA SER A 14 15.51 3.47 -27.55
C SER A 14 15.61 4.97 -27.37
N THR A 15 16.83 5.50 -27.24
CA THR A 15 17.09 6.94 -27.29
C THR A 15 17.11 7.44 -28.74
N LEU A 16 16.21 8.38 -29.02
CA LEU A 16 16.08 9.12 -30.27
C LEU A 16 17.36 9.93 -30.55
N VAL A 17 18.11 9.57 -31.59
CA VAL A 17 19.24 10.38 -32.09
C VAL A 17 18.69 11.41 -33.08
N LEU A 18 18.67 12.70 -32.71
CA LEU A 18 18.46 13.77 -33.68
C LEU A 18 19.71 13.93 -34.54
N SER A 19 19.66 13.42 -35.76
CA SER A 19 20.61 13.75 -36.83
C SER A 19 20.23 15.10 -37.44
N ALA A 20 21.02 16.15 -37.17
CA ALA A 20 20.97 17.39 -37.93
C ALA A 20 21.79 17.21 -39.23
N CYS A 21 21.15 17.35 -40.39
CA CYS A 21 21.83 17.43 -41.68
C CYS A 21 21.66 18.84 -42.28
N GLY A 22 22.79 19.45 -42.64
CA GLY A 22 22.93 20.16 -43.92
C GLY A 22 23.17 21.67 -43.90
N GLY A 23 24.37 22.08 -44.35
CA GLY A 23 24.50 23.15 -45.35
C GLY A 23 25.70 24.08 -45.24
N GLY A 24 26.62 24.00 -46.22
CA GLY A 24 27.45 25.14 -46.68
C GLY A 24 28.96 24.90 -46.67
N GLY A 25 29.54 24.57 -47.83
CA GLY A 25 30.98 24.40 -48.01
C GLY A 25 31.69 25.66 -48.49
N ASP A 26 32.99 25.73 -48.22
CA ASP A 26 33.98 26.43 -49.06
C ASP A 26 35.37 25.79 -48.87
N GLY A 27 36.13 25.78 -49.96
CA GLY A 27 37.32 24.94 -50.15
C GLY A 27 38.48 25.25 -49.19
N GLY A 28 39.01 24.18 -48.59
CA GLY A 28 40.23 24.20 -47.80
C GLY A 28 40.85 22.80 -47.74
N THR A 29 42.16 22.74 -48.00
CA THR A 29 43.07 21.59 -47.90
C THR A 29 42.61 20.45 -46.98
N THR A 30 42.54 19.23 -47.52
CA THR A 30 42.19 18.00 -46.79
C THR A 30 43.28 17.61 -45.79
N THR A 31 43.27 18.23 -44.61
CA THR A 31 43.72 17.55 -43.40
C THR A 31 42.63 16.56 -43.02
N GLY A 32 42.86 15.26 -43.23
CA GLY A 32 41.92 14.23 -42.81
C GLY A 32 41.72 14.31 -41.29
N THR A 33 40.63 14.92 -40.86
CA THR A 33 40.18 14.83 -39.47
C THR A 33 39.66 13.41 -39.29
N THR A 34 40.52 12.52 -38.78
CA THR A 34 40.07 11.21 -38.29
C THR A 34 39.08 11.48 -37.16
N SER A 35 37.78 11.34 -37.44
CA SER A 35 36.74 11.44 -36.42
C SER A 35 37.02 10.41 -35.33
N THR A 36 37.39 10.88 -34.15
CA THR A 36 37.77 10.01 -33.03
C THR A 36 36.53 9.28 -32.54
N ALA A 37 36.56 7.94 -32.55
CA ALA A 37 35.40 7.14 -32.19
C ALA A 37 34.98 7.39 -30.73
N ALA A 38 33.69 7.65 -30.52
CA ALA A 38 33.12 7.87 -29.19
C ALA A 38 33.24 6.61 -28.31
N PRO A 39 33.48 6.75 -27.00
CA PRO A 39 33.50 5.63 -26.09
C PRO A 39 32.11 5.00 -25.91
N THR A 40 32.07 3.70 -25.66
CA THR A 40 30.86 2.99 -25.21
C THR A 40 31.12 2.33 -23.86
N VAL A 41 30.06 2.14 -23.09
CA VAL A 41 30.06 1.36 -21.86
C VAL A 41 28.84 0.43 -21.91
N ALA A 42 28.98 -0.76 -21.35
CA ALA A 42 27.88 -1.66 -21.02
C ALA A 42 28.13 -2.14 -19.58
N ILE A 43 27.15 -1.98 -18.71
CA ILE A 43 27.23 -2.36 -17.30
C ILE A 43 25.93 -3.04 -16.88
N ALA A 44 26.03 -4.18 -16.21
CA ALA A 44 24.87 -4.97 -15.79
C ALA A 44 25.18 -5.88 -14.60
N PHE A 45 24.14 -6.17 -13.81
CA PHE A 45 24.15 -7.27 -12.85
C PHE A 45 23.75 -8.58 -13.54
N ASP A 46 24.31 -9.69 -13.07
CA ASP A 46 23.83 -11.04 -13.39
C ASP A 46 22.41 -11.30 -12.84
N GLN A 47 22.14 -10.81 -11.64
CA GLN A 47 20.83 -10.80 -10.98
C GLN A 47 20.58 -9.44 -10.32
N PRO A 48 19.73 -8.57 -10.92
CA PRO A 48 19.51 -7.23 -10.39
C PRO A 48 18.61 -7.22 -9.16
N LYS A 49 17.79 -8.26 -8.93
CA LYS A 49 16.93 -8.42 -7.73
C LYS A 49 17.58 -9.40 -6.77
N VAL A 50 17.91 -8.96 -5.57
CA VAL A 50 18.57 -9.80 -4.55
C VAL A 50 17.94 -9.61 -3.17
N ALA A 51 17.91 -10.66 -2.36
CA ALA A 51 17.50 -10.55 -0.97
C ALA A 51 18.57 -9.82 -0.13
N VAL A 52 18.18 -9.27 1.02
CA VAL A 52 19.09 -8.60 1.95
C VAL A 52 20.25 -9.53 2.32
N GLY A 53 21.48 -9.00 2.26
CA GLY A 53 22.71 -9.74 2.58
C GLY A 53 23.18 -10.71 1.50
N GLN A 54 22.43 -10.90 0.41
CA GLN A 54 22.89 -11.68 -0.74
C GLN A 54 23.80 -10.85 -1.65
N THR A 55 24.48 -11.53 -2.57
CA THR A 55 25.45 -10.91 -3.49
C THR A 55 24.98 -10.97 -4.95
N ALA A 56 25.28 -9.93 -5.72
CA ALA A 56 25.15 -9.94 -7.18
C ALA A 56 26.48 -9.55 -7.84
N LYS A 57 26.78 -10.13 -9.00
CA LYS A 57 27.98 -9.83 -9.78
C LYS A 57 27.69 -8.73 -10.79
N LEU A 58 28.31 -7.59 -10.59
CA LEU A 58 28.35 -6.47 -11.54
C LEU A 58 29.43 -6.73 -12.59
N THR A 59 29.09 -6.65 -13.87
CA THR A 59 30.03 -6.80 -14.99
C THR A 59 29.96 -5.58 -15.89
N TRP A 60 31.12 -5.10 -16.36
CA TRP A 60 31.17 -4.02 -17.35
C TRP A 60 32.22 -4.24 -18.43
N THR A 61 31.93 -3.69 -19.61
CA THR A 61 32.82 -3.67 -20.77
C THR A 61 32.72 -2.32 -21.47
N THR A 62 33.80 -1.88 -22.11
CA THR A 62 33.84 -0.60 -22.84
C THR A 62 34.53 -0.75 -24.18
N THR A 63 34.30 0.20 -25.07
CA THR A 63 35.10 0.41 -26.29
C THR A 63 35.54 1.86 -26.38
N ASN A 64 36.71 2.13 -26.96
CA ASN A 64 37.30 3.47 -27.15
C ASN A 64 37.47 4.32 -25.87
N ALA A 65 37.31 3.75 -24.68
CA ALA A 65 37.57 4.40 -23.40
C ALA A 65 39.00 4.12 -22.93
N THR A 66 39.63 5.12 -22.30
CA THR A 66 40.96 5.01 -21.69
C THR A 66 40.92 5.04 -20.16
N SER A 67 39.81 5.48 -19.58
CA SER A 67 39.60 5.52 -18.13
C SER A 67 38.13 5.39 -17.78
N CYS A 68 37.82 4.82 -16.62
CA CYS A 68 36.47 4.74 -16.09
C CYS A 68 36.46 5.06 -14.58
N VAL A 69 35.43 5.79 -14.14
CA VAL A 69 35.23 6.19 -12.74
C VAL A 69 33.83 5.80 -12.31
N ALA A 70 33.74 5.05 -11.22
CA ALA A 70 32.50 4.63 -10.59
C ALA A 70 31.92 5.73 -9.68
N SER A 71 30.59 5.81 -9.63
CA SER A 71 29.83 6.68 -8.72
C SER A 71 28.48 6.07 -8.34
N GLY A 72 27.83 6.63 -7.31
CA GLY A 72 26.58 6.11 -6.75
C GLY A 72 26.86 5.19 -5.55
N ALA A 73 26.37 3.97 -5.59
CA ALA A 73 26.54 2.94 -4.55
C ALA A 73 27.95 2.32 -4.49
N TRP A 74 28.87 2.81 -5.32
CA TRP A 74 30.27 2.41 -5.42
C TRP A 74 31.09 3.61 -5.88
N SER A 75 32.42 3.52 -5.77
CA SER A 75 33.30 4.66 -6.05
C SER A 75 34.67 4.21 -6.57
N GLY A 76 35.44 5.20 -7.03
CA GLY A 76 36.84 5.02 -7.43
C GLY A 76 37.05 4.66 -8.89
N THR A 77 38.32 4.58 -9.29
CA THR A 77 38.73 4.23 -10.64
C THR A 77 38.51 2.75 -10.90
N GLN A 78 37.92 2.43 -12.05
CA GLN A 78 37.71 1.07 -12.52
C GLN A 78 38.51 0.81 -13.79
N ALA A 79 38.88 -0.45 -14.01
CA ALA A 79 39.42 -0.87 -15.29
C ALA A 79 38.38 -0.65 -16.41
N THR A 80 38.82 -0.57 -17.67
CA THR A 80 37.93 -0.40 -18.84
C THR A 80 37.07 -1.64 -19.15
N SER A 81 37.34 -2.75 -18.48
CA SER A 81 36.45 -3.90 -18.36
C SER A 81 36.71 -4.61 -17.05
N GLY A 82 35.71 -5.29 -16.51
CA GLY A 82 35.87 -5.99 -15.24
C GLY A 82 34.59 -6.55 -14.65
N THR A 83 34.75 -7.16 -13.48
CA THR A 83 33.65 -7.67 -12.68
C THR A 83 33.87 -7.34 -11.22
N SER A 84 32.79 -7.05 -10.48
CA SER A 84 32.81 -6.81 -9.04
C SER A 84 31.63 -7.52 -8.37
N THR A 85 31.85 -8.13 -7.21
CA THR A 85 30.77 -8.67 -6.38
C THR A 85 30.26 -7.57 -5.47
N GLN A 86 28.95 -7.34 -5.49
CA GLN A 86 28.27 -6.32 -4.70
C GLN A 86 27.30 -6.97 -3.72
N THR A 87 27.15 -6.37 -2.55
CA THR A 87 26.18 -6.78 -1.52
C THR A 87 25.60 -5.55 -0.84
N THR A 88 24.41 -5.68 -0.28
CA THR A 88 23.79 -4.64 0.54
C THR A 88 23.11 -5.26 1.75
N SER A 89 23.23 -4.57 2.88
CA SER A 89 22.58 -4.93 4.14
C SER A 89 21.22 -4.23 4.33
N THR A 90 20.83 -3.37 3.40
CA THR A 90 19.57 -2.60 3.48
C THR A 90 18.72 -2.86 2.24
N ALA A 91 17.40 -2.95 2.46
CA ALA A 91 16.42 -2.92 1.39
C ALA A 91 16.45 -1.56 0.68
N GLY A 92 16.00 -1.53 -0.58
CA GLY A 92 16.04 -0.34 -1.42
C GLY A 92 16.75 -0.55 -2.75
N GLN A 93 16.95 0.54 -3.48
CA GLN A 93 17.72 0.55 -4.73
C GLN A 93 19.12 1.13 -4.51
N ALA A 94 20.12 0.44 -5.06
CA ALA A 94 21.50 0.88 -5.11
C ALA A 94 21.93 1.05 -6.57
N VAL A 95 22.21 2.28 -6.98
CA VAL A 95 22.56 2.63 -8.36
C VAL A 95 24.07 2.65 -8.53
N PHE A 96 24.57 1.83 -9.45
CA PHE A 96 26.00 1.69 -9.78
C PHE A 96 26.25 2.35 -11.12
N THR A 97 26.75 3.58 -11.10
CA THR A 97 27.03 4.37 -12.30
C THR A 97 28.51 4.27 -12.68
N LEU A 98 28.80 4.08 -13.96
CA LEU A 98 30.15 4.08 -14.52
C LEU A 98 30.27 5.15 -15.61
N THR A 99 31.17 6.11 -15.39
CA THR A 99 31.52 7.12 -16.39
C THR A 99 32.85 6.76 -17.02
N CYS A 100 32.89 6.59 -18.33
CA CYS A 100 34.09 6.20 -19.07
C CYS A 100 34.46 7.27 -20.10
N THR A 101 35.72 7.68 -20.10
CA THR A 101 36.25 8.75 -20.95
C THR A 101 37.33 8.21 -21.87
N GLY A 102 37.33 8.69 -23.11
CA GLY A 102 38.35 8.40 -24.11
C GLY A 102 38.52 9.56 -25.10
N PRO A 103 39.39 9.41 -26.12
CA PRO A 103 39.68 10.48 -27.07
C PRO A 103 38.47 11.01 -27.86
N GLY A 104 37.41 10.21 -28.00
CA GLY A 104 36.15 10.60 -28.65
C GLY A 104 35.08 11.17 -27.71
N GLY A 105 35.40 11.44 -26.43
CA GLY A 105 34.47 12.04 -25.47
C GLY A 105 34.26 11.22 -24.20
N SER A 106 33.08 11.33 -23.60
CA SER A 106 32.71 10.63 -22.36
C SER A 106 31.30 10.04 -22.48
N VAL A 107 31.10 8.87 -21.87
CA VAL A 107 29.82 8.17 -21.80
C VAL A 107 29.55 7.70 -20.37
N GLN A 108 28.28 7.64 -19.97
CA GLN A 108 27.87 7.17 -18.67
C GLN A 108 26.73 6.16 -18.80
N GLN A 109 26.77 5.09 -18.01
CA GLN A 109 25.66 4.14 -17.85
C GLN A 109 25.58 3.65 -16.41
N SER A 110 24.39 3.22 -16.00
CA SER A 110 24.12 2.69 -14.66
C SER A 110 23.56 1.28 -14.71
N ALA A 111 23.83 0.50 -13.67
CA ALA A 111 23.10 -0.71 -13.32
C ALA A 111 22.52 -0.55 -11.90
N THR A 112 21.29 -1.00 -11.68
CA THR A 112 20.62 -0.88 -10.38
C THR A 112 20.50 -2.24 -9.74
N MET A 113 20.96 -2.34 -8.49
CA MET A 113 20.64 -3.46 -7.61
C MET A 113 19.38 -3.11 -6.82
N MET A 114 18.40 -4.00 -6.85
CA MET A 114 17.10 -3.86 -6.22
C MET A 114 16.98 -4.88 -5.09
N VAL A 115 16.72 -4.41 -3.88
CA VAL A 115 16.55 -5.27 -2.71
C VAL A 115 15.16 -5.04 -2.15
N PRO A 116 14.28 -6.07 -2.19
CA PRO A 116 12.88 -5.90 -1.83
C PRO A 116 12.66 -5.33 -0.44
N LEU A 117 11.63 -4.49 -0.30
CA LEU A 117 11.20 -3.99 0.99
C LEU A 117 10.55 -5.11 1.81
N PRO A 118 10.85 -5.23 3.11
CA PRO A 118 10.30 -6.31 3.93
C PRO A 118 8.81 -6.07 4.22
N VAL A 119 8.04 -7.15 4.16
CA VAL A 119 6.66 -7.16 4.67
C VAL A 119 6.69 -7.05 6.19
N GLN A 120 5.87 -6.15 6.74
CA GLN A 120 5.77 -5.93 8.17
C GLN A 120 4.82 -6.94 8.83
N LYS A 121 4.96 -7.09 10.15
CA LYS A 121 4.21 -8.06 10.96
C LYS A 121 2.68 -7.86 10.94
N THR A 122 2.20 -6.66 10.63
CA THR A 122 0.76 -6.35 10.56
C THR A 122 0.46 -5.46 9.36
N SER A 123 -0.80 -5.46 8.92
CA SER A 123 -1.28 -4.52 7.90
C SER A 123 -1.12 -3.07 8.34
N TYR A 124 -1.30 -2.78 9.63
CA TYR A 124 -1.10 -1.46 10.21
C TYR A 124 0.36 -1.01 10.07
N LEU A 125 1.32 -1.89 10.39
CA LEU A 125 2.75 -1.58 10.27
C LEU A 125 3.18 -1.44 8.81
N ASN A 126 2.64 -2.24 7.89
CA ASN A 126 2.89 -2.06 6.45
C ASN A 126 2.46 -0.67 5.98
N ARG A 127 1.27 -0.23 6.40
CA ARG A 127 0.77 1.13 6.15
C ARG A 127 1.69 2.19 6.73
N MET A 128 2.05 2.09 8.01
CA MET A 128 2.90 3.09 8.68
C MET A 128 4.29 3.18 8.08
N ALA A 129 4.91 2.04 7.74
CA ALA A 129 6.23 2.01 7.10
C ALA A 129 6.22 2.71 5.73
N ALA A 130 5.19 2.46 4.93
CA ALA A 130 5.03 3.13 3.63
C ALA A 130 4.89 4.65 3.80
N VAL A 131 3.97 5.12 4.64
CA VAL A 131 3.76 6.57 4.83
C VAL A 131 4.99 7.26 5.40
N ALA A 132 5.72 6.61 6.31
CA ALA A 132 6.97 7.16 6.82
C ALA A 132 8.04 7.31 5.73
N ALA A 133 8.08 6.39 4.76
CA ALA A 133 9.08 6.37 3.69
C ALA A 133 8.75 7.33 2.53
N ILE A 134 7.51 7.36 2.06
CA ILE A 134 7.12 8.10 0.86
C ILE A 134 6.16 9.26 1.12
N GLY A 135 5.71 9.46 2.36
CA GLY A 135 4.74 10.51 2.70
C GLY A 135 3.38 10.32 2.01
N PRO A 136 2.50 11.34 2.05
CA PRO A 136 1.24 11.35 1.32
C PRO A 136 1.45 11.27 -0.19
N GLN A 137 0.61 10.49 -0.88
CA GLN A 137 0.74 10.21 -2.31
C GLN A 137 -0.53 10.55 -3.09
N PRO A 138 -0.43 11.04 -4.34
CA PRO A 138 -1.59 11.23 -5.19
C PRO A 138 -2.14 9.86 -5.58
N ILE A 139 -3.39 9.57 -5.25
CA ILE A 139 -3.98 8.27 -5.59
C ILE A 139 -4.61 8.34 -6.98
N PRO A 140 -4.20 7.46 -7.92
CA PRO A 140 -4.77 7.42 -9.26
C PRO A 140 -6.28 7.27 -9.19
N GLN A 141 -6.97 8.18 -9.86
CA GLN A 141 -8.38 8.03 -10.17
C GLN A 141 -8.43 7.38 -11.55
N THR A 142 -8.89 6.13 -11.64
CA THR A 142 -9.03 5.45 -12.93
C THR A 142 -10.21 6.04 -13.71
N GLY A 143 -9.93 6.95 -14.65
CA GLY A 143 -10.62 7.18 -15.95
C GLY A 143 -12.12 7.52 -16.04
N ASN A 144 -12.41 8.77 -16.42
CA ASN A 144 -13.35 9.26 -17.45
C ASN A 144 -14.83 8.80 -17.56
N LEU A 145 -15.39 8.01 -16.65
CA LEU A 145 -16.82 7.73 -16.61
C LEU A 145 -17.47 8.33 -15.36
N PRO A 146 -18.72 8.86 -15.43
CA PRO A 146 -19.42 9.34 -14.24
C PRO A 146 -19.49 8.23 -13.18
N GLY A 147 -19.15 8.53 -11.92
CA GLY A 147 -19.30 7.59 -10.79
C GLY A 147 -18.08 6.70 -10.47
N TRP A 148 -16.92 6.90 -11.10
CA TRP A 148 -15.69 6.15 -10.80
C TRP A 148 -14.87 6.83 -9.70
N THR A 149 -14.60 6.12 -8.61
CA THR A 149 -13.66 6.59 -7.57
C THR A 149 -12.81 5.43 -7.05
N THR A 150 -11.52 5.70 -6.78
CA THR A 150 -10.68 4.74 -6.07
C THR A 150 -11.04 4.82 -4.59
N VAL A 151 -11.57 3.72 -4.04
CA VAL A 151 -12.11 3.68 -2.67
C VAL A 151 -11.30 2.86 -1.69
N ALA A 152 -10.39 2.02 -2.19
CA ALA A 152 -9.48 1.25 -1.36
C ALA A 152 -8.10 1.17 -2.03
N TYR A 153 -7.06 1.37 -1.24
CA TYR A 153 -5.68 1.29 -1.70
C TYR A 153 -4.71 0.95 -0.58
N ALA A 154 -3.55 0.42 -0.96
CA ALA A 154 -2.44 0.16 -0.04
C ALA A 154 -1.10 0.25 -0.77
N PHE A 155 -0.03 0.47 0.00
CA PHE A 155 1.34 0.51 -0.51
C PHE A 155 2.10 -0.75 -0.10
N GLY A 156 2.95 -1.24 -1.00
CA GLY A 156 3.83 -2.39 -0.77
C GLY A 156 4.83 -2.52 -1.92
N ASP A 157 5.87 -3.32 -1.75
CA ASP A 157 6.82 -3.61 -2.83
C ASP A 157 6.34 -4.80 -3.67
N PHE A 158 5.23 -4.62 -4.38
CA PHE A 158 4.55 -5.70 -5.11
C PHE A 158 5.37 -6.22 -6.29
N PHE A 159 6.29 -5.40 -6.82
CA PHE A 159 7.17 -5.74 -7.95
C PHE A 159 8.56 -6.21 -7.51
N GLN A 160 8.87 -6.21 -6.21
CA GLN A 160 10.14 -6.66 -5.64
C GLN A 160 11.33 -5.85 -6.19
N GLU A 161 11.16 -4.53 -6.26
CA GLU A 161 12.13 -3.59 -6.84
C GLU A 161 12.82 -2.71 -5.78
N GLY A 162 12.53 -2.92 -4.50
CA GLY A 162 13.07 -2.12 -3.40
C GLY A 162 12.42 -0.74 -3.31
N THR A 163 11.26 -0.55 -3.91
CA THR A 163 10.50 0.71 -3.90
C THR A 163 9.03 0.43 -3.63
N TYR A 164 8.35 1.33 -2.93
CA TYR A 164 6.91 1.22 -2.75
C TYR A 164 6.18 1.38 -4.09
N SER A 165 5.30 0.44 -4.34
CA SER A 165 4.28 0.45 -5.39
C SER A 165 2.90 0.52 -4.74
N LEU A 166 1.87 0.76 -5.55
CA LEU A 166 0.51 0.96 -5.08
C LEU A 166 -0.39 -0.15 -5.63
N VAL A 167 -1.27 -0.68 -4.80
CA VAL A 167 -2.42 -1.47 -5.21
C VAL A 167 -3.69 -0.67 -4.95
N THR A 168 -4.62 -0.66 -5.90
CA THR A 168 -5.93 -0.01 -5.74
C THR A 168 -7.06 -0.95 -6.12
N HIS A 169 -8.25 -0.67 -5.61
CA HIS A 169 -9.51 -1.25 -6.08
C HIS A 169 -10.47 -0.13 -6.47
N THR A 170 -11.12 -0.28 -7.61
CA THR A 170 -12.04 0.72 -8.18
C THR A 170 -13.48 0.52 -7.69
N GLN A 171 -14.18 1.61 -7.42
CA GLN A 171 -15.63 1.59 -7.30
C GLN A 171 -16.24 1.88 -8.68
N GLU A 172 -17.03 0.94 -9.20
CA GLU A 172 -17.63 1.03 -10.54
C GLU A 172 -19.16 0.89 -10.46
N ALA A 173 -19.84 1.61 -11.36
CA ALA A 173 -21.29 1.60 -11.45
C ALA A 173 -21.79 1.62 -12.90
N ASP A 174 -22.84 0.84 -13.16
CA ASP A 174 -23.73 0.93 -14.31
C ASP A 174 -24.66 2.14 -14.12
N ASN A 175 -24.27 3.26 -14.74
CA ASN A 175 -25.00 4.52 -14.67
C ASN A 175 -26.41 4.49 -15.29
N SER A 176 -26.81 3.39 -15.93
CA SER A 176 -28.20 3.20 -16.39
C SER A 176 -29.16 2.83 -15.25
N LYS A 177 -28.64 2.52 -14.05
CA LYS A 177 -29.40 2.13 -12.87
C LYS A 177 -29.24 3.15 -11.75
N PRO A 178 -30.18 3.23 -10.78
CA PRO A 178 -29.99 4.03 -9.57
C PRO A 178 -28.66 3.71 -8.88
N ALA A 179 -28.01 4.68 -8.22
CA ALA A 179 -26.63 4.52 -7.68
C ALA A 179 -26.45 3.26 -6.80
N ALA A 180 -27.44 2.97 -5.96
CA ALA A 180 -27.51 1.77 -5.14
C ALA A 180 -28.14 0.57 -5.87
N GLN A 181 -28.04 0.47 -7.20
CA GLN A 181 -28.53 -0.61 -8.09
C GLN A 181 -27.63 -0.79 -9.31
N GLY A 182 -26.81 0.22 -9.62
CA GLY A 182 -25.79 0.19 -10.64
C GLY A 182 -24.45 -0.36 -10.17
N ALA A 183 -24.19 -0.55 -8.87
CA ALA A 183 -22.89 -1.03 -8.40
C ALA A 183 -22.52 -2.37 -9.07
N VAL A 184 -21.36 -2.40 -9.74
CA VAL A 184 -20.81 -3.58 -10.40
C VAL A 184 -19.44 -3.93 -9.79
N PRO A 185 -18.95 -5.16 -9.97
CA PRO A 185 -17.61 -5.52 -9.53
C PRO A 185 -16.59 -4.56 -10.13
N GLY A 186 -15.76 -3.97 -9.27
CA GLY A 186 -14.65 -3.14 -9.69
C GLY A 186 -13.47 -3.96 -10.20
N HIS A 187 -12.32 -3.31 -10.32
CA HIS A 187 -11.07 -3.89 -10.75
C HIS A 187 -9.95 -3.58 -9.78
N ILE A 188 -9.04 -4.53 -9.63
CA ILE A 188 -7.81 -4.38 -8.85
C ILE A 188 -6.71 -3.91 -9.80
N LYS A 189 -5.89 -2.95 -9.37
CA LYS A 189 -4.84 -2.36 -10.18
C LYS A 189 -3.54 -2.27 -9.40
N PHE A 190 -2.41 -2.53 -10.07
CA PHE A 190 -1.08 -2.33 -9.53
C PHE A 190 -0.35 -1.23 -10.29
N TRP A 191 0.29 -0.34 -9.55
CA TRP A 191 0.89 0.87 -10.09
C TRP A 191 2.35 1.00 -9.66
N LYS A 192 3.19 1.46 -10.59
CA LYS A 192 4.57 1.85 -10.31
C LYS A 192 4.71 3.36 -10.46
N MET A 193 5.55 3.95 -9.63
CA MET A 193 5.90 5.36 -9.78
C MET A 193 6.98 5.51 -10.85
N ASP A 194 6.73 6.38 -11.84
CA ASP A 194 7.74 6.75 -12.84
C ASP A 194 8.75 7.76 -12.27
N ALA A 195 9.79 8.06 -13.06
CA ALA A 195 10.83 9.01 -12.65
C ALA A 195 10.33 10.46 -12.48
N ASN A 196 9.13 10.78 -12.98
CA ASN A 196 8.50 12.09 -12.84
C ASN A 196 7.54 12.16 -11.63
N GLY A 197 7.41 11.07 -10.86
CA GLY A 197 6.50 10.99 -9.72
C GLY A 197 5.06 10.64 -10.08
N ASN A 198 4.80 10.12 -11.28
CA ASN A 198 3.45 9.70 -11.69
C ASN A 198 3.26 8.20 -11.50
N TRP A 199 2.07 7.80 -11.05
CA TRP A 199 1.66 6.41 -11.05
C TRP A 199 1.28 5.93 -12.44
N VAL A 200 1.90 4.83 -12.88
CA VAL A 200 1.65 4.15 -14.16
C VAL A 200 1.04 2.78 -13.88
N ASP A 201 -0.04 2.43 -14.59
CA ASP A 201 -0.69 1.12 -14.48
C ASP A 201 0.25 0.03 -15.03
N HIS A 202 0.64 -0.90 -14.15
CA HIS A 202 1.47 -2.07 -14.44
C HIS A 202 0.76 -3.37 -14.04
N THR A 203 -0.58 -3.35 -13.97
CA THR A 203 -1.39 -4.49 -13.53
C THR A 203 -1.11 -5.73 -14.37
N THR A 204 -1.02 -5.60 -15.69
CA THR A 204 -0.83 -6.73 -16.61
C THR A 204 0.53 -7.41 -16.47
N ASP A 205 1.50 -6.76 -15.83
CA ASP A 205 2.83 -7.32 -15.62
C ASP A 205 2.81 -8.41 -14.54
N ILE A 206 1.90 -8.30 -13.57
CA ILE A 206 1.88 -9.15 -12.37
C ILE A 206 0.51 -9.75 -12.04
N LEU A 207 -0.59 -9.33 -12.66
CA LEU A 207 -1.93 -9.82 -12.38
C LEU A 207 -2.73 -10.02 -13.68
N SER A 208 -3.05 -11.28 -13.98
CA SER A 208 -3.85 -11.63 -15.16
C SER A 208 -5.36 -11.53 -14.92
N ASP A 209 -5.83 -11.88 -13.72
CA ASP A 209 -7.23 -11.72 -13.31
C ASP A 209 -7.34 -10.56 -12.34
N ASN A 210 -7.70 -9.40 -12.89
CA ASN A 210 -7.87 -8.18 -12.13
C ASN A 210 -9.30 -7.93 -11.66
N SER A 211 -10.16 -8.97 -11.66
CA SER A 211 -11.52 -8.85 -11.17
C SER A 211 -11.55 -8.46 -9.69
N GLY A 212 -12.32 -7.44 -9.37
CA GLY A 212 -12.60 -7.01 -8.01
C GLY A 212 -13.95 -7.51 -7.50
N CYS A 213 -14.30 -7.08 -6.30
CA CYS A 213 -15.64 -7.18 -5.75
C CYS A 213 -16.47 -5.91 -5.99
N VAL A 214 -17.77 -5.98 -5.71
CA VAL A 214 -18.65 -4.82 -5.59
C VAL A 214 -18.26 -4.08 -4.31
N TRP A 215 -17.65 -2.91 -4.46
CA TRP A 215 -17.22 -2.02 -3.37
C TRP A 215 -16.23 -2.68 -2.38
N ALA A 216 -14.94 -2.42 -2.60
CA ALA A 216 -13.93 -2.66 -1.58
C ALA A 216 -13.85 -1.47 -0.62
N ARG A 217 -13.85 -1.71 0.69
CA ARG A 217 -13.67 -0.65 1.71
C ARG A 217 -12.23 -0.49 2.17
N LYS A 218 -11.44 -1.58 2.15
CA LYS A 218 -10.06 -1.56 2.63
C LYS A 218 -9.23 -2.63 1.91
N ILE A 219 -7.98 -2.29 1.66
CA ILE A 219 -6.97 -3.24 1.21
C ILE A 219 -5.93 -3.40 2.32
N LEU A 220 -5.57 -4.64 2.64
CA LEU A 220 -4.53 -4.98 3.60
C LEU A 220 -3.35 -5.60 2.87
N VAL A 221 -2.14 -5.25 3.32
CA VAL A 221 -0.89 -5.88 2.88
C VAL A 221 -0.31 -6.67 4.06
N ALA A 222 -0.01 -7.94 3.84
CA ALA A 222 0.63 -8.84 4.78
C ALA A 222 1.21 -10.05 4.03
N ASP A 223 1.95 -10.92 4.71
CA ASP A 223 2.49 -12.17 4.14
C ASP A 223 1.56 -13.32 4.55
N PHE A 224 0.52 -13.59 3.76
CA PHE A 224 -0.55 -14.52 4.13
C PHE A 224 -0.19 -15.98 3.87
N ASN A 225 0.84 -16.24 3.06
CA ASN A 225 1.35 -17.58 2.75
C ASN A 225 2.75 -17.88 3.32
N GLY A 226 3.35 -16.94 4.06
CA GLY A 226 4.63 -17.10 4.75
C GLY A 226 5.85 -17.17 3.83
N ASP A 227 5.76 -16.65 2.60
CA ASP A 227 6.83 -16.74 1.62
C ASP A 227 7.81 -15.53 1.64
N GLY A 228 7.50 -14.52 2.45
CA GLY A 228 8.25 -13.29 2.63
C GLY A 228 7.90 -12.18 1.65
N LEU A 229 6.85 -12.34 0.83
CA LEU A 229 6.40 -11.37 -0.17
C LEU A 229 5.07 -10.71 0.23
N PRO A 230 4.81 -9.47 -0.25
CA PRO A 230 3.58 -8.77 0.11
C PRO A 230 2.40 -9.38 -0.64
N ASP A 231 1.51 -10.05 0.09
CA ASP A 231 0.20 -10.46 -0.39
C ASP A 231 -0.85 -9.37 -0.12
N VAL A 232 -2.01 -9.49 -0.76
CA VAL A 232 -3.08 -8.49 -0.67
C VAL A 232 -4.40 -9.13 -0.28
N TYR A 233 -5.03 -8.65 0.80
CA TYR A 233 -6.41 -8.97 1.15
C TYR A 233 -7.32 -7.79 0.80
N VAL A 234 -8.47 -8.06 0.21
CA VAL A 234 -9.48 -7.04 -0.15
C VAL A 234 -10.73 -7.26 0.68
N SER A 235 -11.05 -6.27 1.53
CA SER A 235 -12.29 -6.24 2.32
C SER A 235 -13.45 -5.84 1.42
N CYS A 236 -14.22 -6.83 1.01
CA CYS A 236 -15.34 -6.68 0.08
C CYS A 236 -16.63 -6.48 0.86
N THR A 237 -17.24 -5.32 0.69
CA THR A 237 -18.51 -4.98 1.35
C THR A 237 -19.68 -5.55 0.59
N GLY A 238 -19.57 -5.63 -0.73
CA GLY A 238 -20.72 -5.83 -1.57
C GLY A 238 -21.57 -4.57 -1.64
N PHE A 239 -22.84 -4.80 -1.88
CA PHE A 239 -23.79 -3.75 -2.11
C PHE A 239 -24.19 -3.06 -0.80
N ASP A 240 -23.78 -1.81 -0.63
CA ASP A 240 -24.11 -0.95 0.52
C ASP A 240 -25.51 -0.32 0.34
N ALA A 241 -26.50 -1.21 0.22
CA ALA A 241 -27.92 -0.90 0.31
C ALA A 241 -28.72 -2.14 0.72
N SER A 242 -29.91 -1.93 1.31
CA SER A 242 -30.79 -3.00 1.77
C SER A 242 -31.02 -4.06 0.67
N PRO A 243 -30.83 -5.36 0.96
CA PRO A 243 -30.73 -5.97 2.30
C PRO A 243 -29.33 -5.98 2.94
N PHE A 244 -28.33 -5.35 2.32
CA PHE A 244 -26.91 -5.38 2.71
C PHE A 244 -26.39 -6.82 2.77
N SER A 245 -26.41 -7.50 1.63
CA SER A 245 -26.15 -8.94 1.53
C SER A 245 -24.70 -9.35 1.81
N GLY A 246 -23.78 -8.38 1.89
CA GLY A 246 -22.36 -8.64 1.88
C GLY A 246 -21.86 -9.14 0.54
N GLU A 247 -20.56 -9.48 0.49
CA GLU A 247 -19.92 -10.16 -0.64
C GLU A 247 -18.80 -11.08 -0.14
N THR A 248 -18.40 -12.03 -0.99
CA THR A 248 -17.22 -12.86 -0.74
C THR A 248 -15.95 -12.03 -0.75
N GLN A 249 -15.07 -12.27 0.22
CA GLN A 249 -13.79 -11.60 0.34
C GLN A 249 -12.79 -12.10 -0.73
N ARG A 250 -11.70 -11.36 -0.96
CA ARG A 250 -10.68 -11.73 -1.95
C ARG A 250 -9.27 -11.66 -1.35
N ILE A 251 -8.40 -12.53 -1.85
CA ILE A 251 -6.98 -12.52 -1.56
C ILE A 251 -6.18 -12.66 -2.86
N LEU A 252 -5.12 -11.88 -2.99
CA LEU A 252 -4.14 -11.98 -4.06
C LEU A 252 -2.85 -12.46 -3.43
N LEU A 253 -2.53 -13.72 -3.72
CA LEU A 253 -1.29 -14.35 -3.25
C LEU A 253 -0.20 -14.13 -4.28
N SER A 254 0.92 -13.60 -3.84
CA SER A 254 2.14 -13.52 -4.60
C SER A 254 2.73 -14.91 -4.82
N ASP A 255 3.46 -15.08 -5.93
CA ASP A 255 4.23 -16.28 -6.25
C ASP A 255 5.71 -15.92 -6.28
N LYS A 256 6.47 -16.54 -5.39
CA LYS A 256 7.92 -16.29 -5.25
C LYS A 256 8.76 -16.66 -6.45
N THR A 257 8.26 -17.54 -7.32
CA THR A 257 8.99 -18.01 -8.51
C THR A 257 8.69 -17.14 -9.72
N THR A 258 7.42 -16.81 -9.95
CA THR A 258 7.00 -16.05 -11.14
C THR A 258 6.95 -14.54 -10.88
N HIS A 259 6.94 -14.11 -9.63
CA HIS A 259 6.71 -12.72 -9.20
C HIS A 259 5.38 -12.15 -9.74
N THR A 260 4.37 -13.01 -9.84
CA THR A 260 2.99 -12.63 -10.22
C THR A 260 2.03 -12.93 -9.07
N TYR A 261 0.79 -12.46 -9.18
CA TYR A 261 -0.27 -12.66 -8.20
C TYR A 261 -1.38 -13.55 -8.73
N LYS A 262 -1.93 -14.37 -7.84
CA LYS A 262 -3.14 -15.15 -8.06
C LYS A 262 -4.30 -14.58 -7.26
N ASN A 263 -5.29 -14.02 -7.94
CA ASN A 263 -6.56 -13.57 -7.36
C ASN A 263 -7.45 -14.78 -7.02
N THR A 264 -7.81 -14.92 -5.76
CA THR A 264 -8.59 -16.03 -5.23
C THR A 264 -9.73 -15.51 -4.36
N ILE A 265 -10.89 -16.16 -4.47
CA ILE A 265 -12.05 -15.88 -3.61
C ILE A 265 -11.87 -16.60 -2.28
N ILE A 266 -12.02 -15.86 -1.19
CA ILE A 266 -12.20 -16.45 0.14
C ILE A 266 -13.70 -16.73 0.29
N PRO A 267 -14.13 -17.97 0.57
CA PRO A 267 -15.54 -18.37 0.60
C PRO A 267 -16.25 -17.93 1.89
N VAL A 268 -16.05 -16.67 2.29
CA VAL A 268 -16.70 -16.02 3.43
C VAL A 268 -17.41 -14.78 2.90
N THR A 269 -18.74 -14.78 3.02
CA THR A 269 -19.56 -13.62 2.67
C THR A 269 -19.70 -12.72 3.89
N ALA A 270 -19.38 -11.45 3.73
CA ALA A 270 -19.46 -10.47 4.80
C ALA A 270 -19.84 -9.10 4.26
N TYR A 271 -20.55 -8.30 5.05
CA TYR A 271 -20.75 -6.89 4.77
C TYR A 271 -19.58 -6.10 5.38
N ALA A 272 -18.37 -6.47 4.93
CA ALA A 272 -17.10 -6.12 5.55
C ALA A 272 -16.73 -4.66 5.29
N HIS A 273 -16.86 -3.82 6.33
CA HIS A 273 -16.57 -2.40 6.27
C HIS A 273 -15.14 -2.05 6.68
N GLY A 274 -14.55 -2.88 7.54
CA GLY A 274 -13.20 -2.70 8.04
C GLY A 274 -12.51 -4.04 8.21
N ALA A 275 -11.19 -4.02 8.15
CA ALA A 275 -10.38 -5.18 8.45
C ALA A 275 -8.97 -4.77 8.90
N SER A 276 -8.27 -5.72 9.53
CA SER A 276 -6.87 -5.60 9.93
C SER A 276 -6.23 -6.97 9.92
N ALA A 277 -4.94 -7.07 9.62
CA ALA A 277 -4.23 -8.35 9.57
C ALA A 277 -2.99 -8.35 10.47
N ALA A 278 -2.79 -9.45 11.18
CA ALA A 278 -1.64 -9.76 12.03
C ALA A 278 -1.64 -11.26 12.34
N ASP A 279 -0.52 -11.80 12.83
CA ASP A 279 -0.55 -13.09 13.55
C ASP A 279 -1.19 -12.84 14.93
N ILE A 280 -2.49 -13.13 15.06
CA ILE A 280 -3.28 -12.76 16.24
C ILE A 280 -3.10 -13.80 17.35
N ASP A 281 -3.03 -15.08 17.03
CA ASP A 281 -2.91 -16.16 18.03
C ASP A 281 -1.48 -16.64 18.29
N GLY A 282 -0.51 -16.07 17.59
CA GLY A 282 0.92 -16.34 17.74
C GLY A 282 1.31 -17.70 17.18
N ASP A 283 0.61 -18.21 16.17
CA ASP A 283 0.92 -19.48 15.52
C ASP A 283 1.89 -19.34 14.32
N GLY A 284 2.29 -18.10 14.01
CA GLY A 284 3.21 -17.76 12.92
C GLY A 284 2.52 -17.53 11.59
N LYS A 285 1.18 -17.49 11.53
CA LYS A 285 0.40 -17.25 10.32
C LYS A 285 -0.42 -15.99 10.47
N ILE A 286 -0.59 -15.27 9.36
CA ILE A 286 -1.37 -14.04 9.38
C ILE A 286 -2.87 -14.35 9.39
N ASP A 287 -3.55 -13.82 10.39
CA ASP A 287 -5.00 -13.79 10.54
C ASP A 287 -5.57 -12.44 10.06
N VAL A 288 -6.90 -12.39 9.85
CA VAL A 288 -7.62 -11.14 9.53
C VAL A 288 -8.76 -10.92 10.52
N LEU A 289 -8.72 -9.82 11.26
CA LEU A 289 -9.86 -9.31 12.00
C LEU A 289 -10.79 -8.59 11.01
N VAL A 290 -12.06 -9.00 10.95
CA VAL A 290 -13.08 -8.44 10.05
C VAL A 290 -14.16 -7.72 10.84
N ALA A 291 -14.51 -6.51 10.41
CA ALA A 291 -15.68 -5.78 10.86
C ALA A 291 -16.84 -5.93 9.86
N ASP A 292 -17.82 -6.75 10.22
CA ASP A 292 -19.01 -7.06 9.44
C ASP A 292 -20.23 -6.35 10.04
N MET A 293 -20.71 -5.30 9.38
CA MET A 293 -21.77 -4.44 9.92
C MET A 293 -23.12 -5.13 10.15
N LYS A 294 -23.40 -6.25 9.46
CA LYS A 294 -24.63 -7.02 9.68
C LYS A 294 -24.47 -8.08 10.78
N GLY A 295 -23.24 -8.48 11.02
CA GLY A 295 -22.87 -9.66 11.80
C GLY A 295 -23.51 -10.95 11.26
N ASN A 296 -23.03 -12.10 11.73
CA ASN A 296 -23.60 -13.40 11.36
C ASN A 296 -25.04 -13.55 11.88
N ASN A 297 -26.05 -13.14 11.09
CA ASN A 297 -27.45 -13.06 11.49
C ASN A 297 -27.69 -12.14 12.71
N GLY A 298 -26.98 -11.01 12.78
CA GLY A 298 -27.15 -10.00 13.82
C GLY A 298 -26.47 -10.27 15.16
N LYS A 299 -25.54 -11.25 15.23
CA LYS A 299 -24.89 -11.64 16.49
C LYS A 299 -23.48 -11.08 16.70
N ASN A 300 -22.60 -11.14 15.70
CA ASN A 300 -21.18 -10.73 15.85
C ASN A 300 -20.72 -9.82 14.72
N PRO A 301 -20.57 -8.50 14.95
CA PRO A 301 -20.03 -7.58 13.97
C PRO A 301 -18.50 -7.61 13.87
N LEU A 302 -17.82 -8.34 14.75
CA LEU A 302 -16.38 -8.57 14.68
C LEU A 302 -16.10 -10.08 14.76
N TYR A 303 -15.21 -10.57 13.91
CA TYR A 303 -14.72 -11.95 13.97
C TYR A 303 -13.33 -12.04 13.31
N VAL A 304 -12.66 -13.18 13.50
CA VAL A 304 -11.35 -13.42 12.90
C VAL A 304 -11.44 -14.49 11.82
N LEU A 305 -10.80 -14.24 10.69
CA LEU A 305 -10.42 -15.24 9.71
C LEU A 305 -9.03 -15.76 10.11
N LYS A 306 -8.97 -16.95 10.71
CA LYS A 306 -7.73 -17.59 11.12
C LYS A 306 -6.96 -18.10 9.91
N GLY A 307 -5.72 -17.67 9.76
CA GLY A 307 -4.87 -18.04 8.64
C GLY A 307 -4.39 -19.50 8.72
N ASN A 308 -4.42 -20.19 7.59
CA ASN A 308 -3.81 -21.52 7.47
C ASN A 308 -2.34 -21.47 7.01
N GLY A 309 -1.83 -20.27 6.68
CA GLY A 309 -0.46 -20.05 6.23
C GLY A 309 -0.24 -20.38 4.75
N ASP A 310 -1.31 -20.59 4.00
CA ASP A 310 -1.32 -20.82 2.56
C ASP A 310 -2.26 -19.84 1.83
N GLY A 311 -2.68 -18.77 2.52
CA GLY A 311 -3.68 -17.82 2.04
C GLY A 311 -5.13 -18.28 2.15
N THR A 312 -5.41 -19.43 2.76
CA THR A 312 -6.77 -19.85 3.12
C THR A 312 -7.08 -19.57 4.59
N PHE A 313 -8.37 -19.51 4.92
CA PHE A 313 -8.82 -19.09 6.25
C PHE A 313 -9.94 -19.96 6.82
N ALA A 314 -9.99 -20.06 8.15
CA ALA A 314 -11.12 -20.58 8.90
C ALA A 314 -11.79 -19.45 9.71
N VAL A 315 -13.12 -19.39 9.70
CA VAL A 315 -13.84 -18.37 10.48
C VAL A 315 -13.84 -18.76 11.96
N ASP A 316 -13.42 -17.82 12.81
CA ASP A 316 -13.46 -17.92 14.25
C ASP A 316 -14.17 -16.70 14.86
N TYR A 317 -15.38 -16.93 15.35
CA TYR A 317 -16.15 -15.93 16.07
C TYR A 317 -15.69 -15.77 17.52
N THR A 318 -15.14 -16.83 18.12
CA THR A 318 -14.91 -16.94 19.56
C THR A 318 -13.71 -16.13 20.06
N MET A 319 -12.78 -15.76 19.16
CA MET A 319 -11.63 -14.93 19.56
C MET A 319 -12.03 -13.51 19.97
N VAL A 320 -13.13 -13.00 19.41
CA VAL A 320 -13.65 -11.65 19.73
C VAL A 320 -14.94 -11.74 20.53
N ASP A 321 -15.91 -12.56 20.10
CA ASP A 321 -17.23 -12.70 20.72
C ASP A 321 -17.16 -13.17 22.17
N ARG A 322 -17.81 -12.41 23.05
CA ARG A 322 -17.91 -12.70 24.48
C ARG A 322 -19.13 -12.01 25.10
N PRO A 323 -19.68 -12.53 26.22
CA PRO A 323 -20.87 -11.98 26.87
C PRO A 323 -20.78 -10.50 27.28
N GLU A 324 -19.56 -9.98 27.45
CA GLU A 324 -19.30 -8.60 27.88
C GLU A 324 -19.25 -7.58 26.73
N LEU A 325 -19.18 -8.03 25.47
CA LEU A 325 -19.36 -7.16 24.31
C LEU A 325 -20.85 -7.14 23.98
N ASP A 326 -21.54 -6.11 24.45
CA ASP A 326 -22.93 -5.90 24.09
C ASP A 326 -22.96 -5.07 22.81
N TYR A 327 -23.02 -5.74 21.67
CA TYR A 327 -23.08 -5.06 20.37
C TYR A 327 -24.29 -4.15 20.19
N SER A 328 -25.33 -4.27 21.04
CA SER A 328 -26.44 -3.32 21.04
C SER A 328 -26.08 -1.98 21.69
N SER A 329 -25.10 -1.95 22.59
CA SER A 329 -24.56 -0.75 23.25
C SER A 329 -23.14 -0.38 22.82
N ASP A 330 -22.41 -1.26 22.14
CA ASP A 330 -21.02 -1.08 21.75
C ASP A 330 -20.83 -0.91 20.23
N GLY A 331 -21.76 -1.37 19.38
CA GLY A 331 -21.63 -1.38 17.91
C GLY A 331 -22.84 -0.83 17.15
N PRO A 332 -22.71 -0.47 15.87
CA PRO A 332 -21.87 -1.16 14.86
C PRO A 332 -20.45 -0.59 14.72
N PHE A 333 -19.49 -1.47 14.41
CA PHE A 333 -18.10 -1.12 14.09
C PHE A 333 -17.88 -1.12 12.58
N TRP A 334 -17.22 -0.08 12.06
CA TRP A 334 -16.93 0.11 10.63
C TRP A 334 -15.43 0.05 10.34
N THR A 335 -14.59 0.35 11.32
CA THR A 335 -13.14 0.35 11.17
C THR A 335 -12.48 -0.35 12.33
N THR A 336 -11.37 -1.01 12.03
CA THR A 336 -10.54 -1.75 12.98
C THR A 336 -9.06 -1.54 12.67
N GLU A 337 -8.23 -1.55 13.72
CA GLU A 337 -6.78 -1.70 13.63
C GLU A 337 -6.27 -2.68 14.70
N LEU A 338 -5.13 -3.31 14.41
CA LEU A 338 -4.39 -4.17 15.33
C LEU A 338 -3.09 -3.48 15.71
N ILE A 339 -2.99 -3.03 16.96
CA ILE A 339 -1.94 -2.12 17.42
C ILE A 339 -1.31 -2.66 18.70
N ASP A 340 0.02 -2.66 18.73
CA ASP A 340 0.83 -2.97 19.91
C ASP A 340 0.97 -1.72 20.78
N PHE A 341 0.02 -1.51 21.69
CA PHE A 341 -0.04 -0.32 22.53
C PHE A 341 1.02 -0.31 23.63
N ASP A 342 1.38 -1.47 24.17
CA ASP A 342 2.33 -1.64 25.28
C ASP A 342 3.72 -2.09 24.83
N GLN A 343 3.93 -2.22 23.52
CA GLN A 343 5.20 -2.58 22.88
C GLN A 343 5.71 -3.97 23.31
N ASN A 344 4.78 -4.90 23.55
CA ASN A 344 5.09 -6.25 24.03
C ASN A 344 5.15 -7.30 22.90
N GLY A 345 4.83 -6.91 21.66
CA GLY A 345 4.80 -7.78 20.49
C GLY A 345 3.45 -8.46 20.21
N SER A 346 2.43 -8.22 21.03
CA SER A 346 1.05 -8.65 20.86
C SER A 346 0.16 -7.48 20.50
N TYR A 347 -0.86 -7.71 19.67
CA TYR A 347 -1.65 -6.64 19.09
C TYR A 347 -3.01 -6.54 19.74
N SER A 348 -3.30 -5.42 20.39
CA SER A 348 -4.64 -5.12 20.88
C SER A 348 -5.54 -4.68 19.71
N LEU A 349 -6.82 -5.00 19.82
CA LEU A 349 -7.83 -4.56 18.86
C LEU A 349 -8.32 -3.17 19.23
N ILE A 350 -8.33 -2.26 18.28
CA ILE A 350 -9.10 -1.01 18.36
C ILE A 350 -10.20 -1.05 17.30
N ALA A 351 -11.41 -0.67 17.67
CA ALA A 351 -12.57 -0.65 16.78
C ALA A 351 -13.42 0.60 17.00
N GLY A 352 -14.01 1.11 15.92
CA GLY A 352 -14.90 2.26 15.94
C GLY A 352 -15.95 2.19 14.84
N GLY A 353 -17.03 2.92 15.01
CA GLY A 353 -18.13 3.00 14.04
C GLY A 353 -19.13 4.07 14.48
N ASN A 354 -20.42 3.82 14.48
CA ASN A 354 -21.36 4.88 14.89
C ASN A 354 -21.31 5.09 16.42
N GLU A 355 -20.86 6.25 16.91
CA GLU A 355 -20.78 6.58 18.36
C GLU A 355 -22.07 7.28 18.89
N THR A 356 -23.24 6.86 18.41
CA THR A 356 -24.55 7.35 18.89
C THR A 356 -25.23 6.37 19.83
N ASN A 357 -26.29 6.80 20.52
CA ASN A 357 -27.09 5.92 21.39
C ASN A 357 -26.29 5.18 22.46
N GLY A 358 -25.16 5.75 22.90
CA GLY A 358 -24.27 5.15 23.89
C GLY A 358 -23.11 4.35 23.33
N HIS A 359 -23.10 4.07 22.02
CA HIS A 359 -22.01 3.40 21.29
C HIS A 359 -20.72 4.22 21.34
N ARG A 360 -19.57 3.54 21.37
CA ARG A 360 -18.25 4.17 21.50
C ARG A 360 -17.19 3.37 20.78
N SER A 361 -16.12 4.05 20.36
CA SER A 361 -14.89 3.35 20.01
C SER A 361 -14.32 2.60 21.23
N ILE A 362 -13.81 1.41 20.98
CA ILE A 362 -13.26 0.53 22.01
C ILE A 362 -11.83 0.12 21.68
N VAL A 363 -11.04 -0.10 22.72
CA VAL A 363 -9.78 -0.86 22.66
C VAL A 363 -9.94 -2.08 23.55
N ILE A 364 -9.70 -3.26 22.98
CA ILE A 364 -9.68 -4.54 23.68
C ILE A 364 -8.24 -5.04 23.71
N PRO A 365 -7.58 -5.07 24.89
CA PRO A 365 -6.25 -5.64 25.02
C PRO A 365 -6.20 -7.08 24.54
N TYR A 366 -5.05 -7.53 24.06
CA TYR A 366 -4.83 -8.95 23.78
C TYR A 366 -4.42 -9.70 25.06
N ASP A 367 -5.01 -10.87 25.32
CA ASP A 367 -4.62 -11.75 26.42
C ASP A 367 -3.74 -12.90 25.91
N ASN A 368 -2.43 -12.77 26.17
CA ASN A 368 -1.43 -13.77 25.82
C ASN A 368 -1.65 -15.14 26.49
N THR A 369 -2.38 -15.19 27.60
CA THR A 369 -2.64 -16.45 28.33
C THR A 369 -3.72 -17.28 27.65
N SER A 370 -4.84 -16.64 27.29
CA SER A 370 -5.94 -17.30 26.61
C SER A 370 -5.76 -17.38 25.09
N LYS A 371 -4.81 -16.61 24.53
CA LYS A 371 -4.63 -16.41 23.08
C LYS A 371 -5.89 -15.88 22.41
N THR A 372 -6.59 -14.99 23.10
CA THR A 372 -7.79 -14.30 22.63
C THR A 372 -7.72 -12.85 23.06
N TYR A 373 -8.60 -11.99 22.55
CA TYR A 373 -8.71 -10.65 23.16
C TYR A 373 -9.18 -10.78 24.62
N ALA A 374 -8.76 -9.89 25.52
CA ALA A 374 -8.90 -9.98 26.96
C ALA A 374 -10.31 -9.66 27.45
N THR A 375 -10.83 -10.38 28.45
CA THR A 375 -12.19 -10.16 28.98
C THR A 375 -12.32 -8.81 29.69
N LYS A 376 -11.24 -8.29 30.31
CA LYS A 376 -11.16 -6.94 30.91
C LYS A 376 -9.72 -6.40 31.04
N PRO A 377 -9.56 -5.06 31.09
CA PRO A 377 -10.59 -4.04 30.86
C PRO A 377 -10.70 -3.64 29.38
N ILE A 378 -11.94 -3.47 28.88
CA ILE A 378 -12.21 -2.75 27.64
C ILE A 378 -12.00 -1.26 27.92
N THR A 379 -11.22 -0.58 27.08
CA THR A 379 -11.05 0.87 27.16
C THR A 379 -12.02 1.53 26.19
N TYR A 380 -12.93 2.34 26.70
CA TYR A 380 -13.84 3.15 25.88
C TYR A 380 -13.19 4.50 25.59
N LEU A 381 -13.00 4.82 24.32
CA LEU A 381 -12.47 6.12 23.94
C LEU A 381 -13.55 7.20 24.10
N PRO A 382 -13.17 8.45 24.43
CA PRO A 382 -14.08 9.59 24.39
C PRO A 382 -14.74 9.73 23.02
N SER A 383 -16.06 9.90 23.03
CA SER A 383 -16.88 10.23 21.85
C SER A 383 -16.90 11.74 21.61
N ASP A 384 -17.20 12.14 20.38
CA ASP A 384 -17.48 13.53 20.03
C ASP A 384 -18.96 13.68 19.63
N SER A 385 -19.62 14.76 20.06
CA SER A 385 -21.05 14.95 19.78
C SER A 385 -21.35 15.48 18.37
N THR A 386 -20.33 15.95 17.65
CA THR A 386 -20.43 16.54 16.31
C THR A 386 -19.93 15.57 15.25
N TYR A 387 -18.75 15.00 15.49
CA TYR A 387 -18.08 14.03 14.62
C TYR A 387 -18.19 12.65 15.26
N ILE A 388 -19.33 11.99 15.05
CA ILE A 388 -19.74 10.79 15.79
C ILE A 388 -19.26 9.47 15.17
N THR A 389 -18.52 9.51 14.07
CA THR A 389 -18.19 8.28 13.32
C THR A 389 -16.69 8.18 13.02
N PRO A 390 -15.93 7.34 13.73
CA PRO A 390 -14.53 7.02 13.41
C PRO A 390 -14.40 6.22 12.12
N TYR A 391 -13.46 6.65 11.28
CA TYR A 391 -13.08 5.99 10.03
C TYR A 391 -11.69 5.36 10.10
N ASP A 392 -10.77 5.93 10.89
CA ASP A 392 -9.43 5.38 11.05
C ASP A 392 -8.80 5.77 12.39
N PHE A 393 -7.83 4.95 12.81
CA PHE A 393 -7.04 5.12 14.01
C PHE A 393 -5.55 5.01 13.68
N VAL A 394 -4.74 5.90 14.27
CA VAL A 394 -3.28 5.73 14.36
C VAL A 394 -2.80 6.00 15.77
N PHE A 395 -1.80 5.26 16.23
CA PHE A 395 -1.22 5.35 17.56
C PHE A 395 0.24 5.77 17.49
N ASP A 396 0.57 6.85 18.19
CA ASP A 396 1.95 7.29 18.40
C ASP A 396 2.45 6.75 19.74
N SER A 397 3.29 5.71 19.67
CA SER A 397 3.86 5.05 20.85
C SER A 397 4.82 5.92 21.64
N VAL A 398 5.35 7.00 21.06
CA VAL A 398 6.25 7.94 21.77
C VAL A 398 5.47 8.83 22.72
N SER A 399 4.35 9.39 22.25
CA SER A 399 3.49 10.25 23.07
C SER A 399 2.39 9.50 23.82
N GLY A 400 2.16 8.22 23.50
CA GLY A 400 1.04 7.44 24.04
C GLY A 400 -0.32 7.97 23.57
N SER A 401 -0.37 8.59 22.38
CA SER A 401 -1.58 9.24 21.87
C SER A 401 -2.21 8.45 20.71
N ILE A 402 -3.53 8.30 20.75
CA ILE A 402 -4.35 7.82 19.63
C ILE A 402 -4.84 9.04 18.86
N TYR A 403 -4.69 9.02 17.54
CA TYR A 403 -5.33 9.96 16.64
C TYR A 403 -6.48 9.26 15.95
N VAL A 404 -7.66 9.88 16.03
CA VAL A 404 -8.90 9.35 15.47
C VAL A 404 -9.36 10.29 14.37
N ASN A 405 -9.54 9.75 13.17
CA ASN A 405 -10.27 10.44 12.10
C ASN A 405 -11.76 10.16 12.27
N ARG A 406 -12.56 11.20 12.51
CA ARG A 406 -14.02 11.08 12.67
C ARG A 406 -14.77 11.93 11.66
N VAL A 407 -15.91 11.44 11.19
CA VAL A 407 -16.85 12.19 10.36
C VAL A 407 -18.13 12.52 11.12
N ASN A 408 -18.85 13.55 10.67
CA ASN A 408 -20.17 13.89 11.21
C ASN A 408 -21.26 12.89 10.75
N ASP A 409 -22.43 12.93 11.40
CA ASP A 409 -23.49 11.93 11.28
C ASP A 409 -23.75 11.45 9.84
N ILE A 410 -23.78 10.12 9.65
CA ILE A 410 -24.08 9.45 8.38
C ILE A 410 -25.42 9.89 7.77
N ASN A 411 -26.39 10.34 8.59
CA ASN A 411 -27.67 10.87 8.08
C ASN A 411 -27.53 12.21 7.34
N SER A 412 -26.48 12.98 7.65
CA SER A 412 -26.19 14.25 6.96
C SER A 412 -25.81 14.03 5.50
N TRP A 413 -25.41 12.82 5.11
CA TRP A 413 -25.04 12.47 3.73
C TRP A 413 -26.13 12.76 2.70
N SER A 414 -27.39 12.62 3.12
CA SER A 414 -28.55 12.93 2.27
C SER A 414 -28.66 14.41 1.91
N ALA A 415 -28.00 15.30 2.66
CA ALA A 415 -27.90 16.73 2.39
C ALA A 415 -26.74 17.11 1.44
N GLY A 416 -25.93 16.11 1.04
CA GLY A 416 -24.91 16.24 0.01
C GLY A 416 -23.50 16.59 0.51
N PRO A 417 -22.51 16.62 -0.38
CA PRO A 417 -21.07 16.73 -0.08
C PRO A 417 -20.65 17.91 0.81
N ALA A 418 -21.36 19.04 0.72
CA ALA A 418 -21.08 20.24 1.53
C ALA A 418 -21.42 20.06 3.02
N SER A 419 -22.22 19.03 3.34
CA SER A 419 -22.64 18.73 4.71
C SER A 419 -21.79 17.66 5.38
N VAL A 420 -20.86 17.02 4.65
CA VAL A 420 -19.90 16.07 5.24
C VAL A 420 -18.76 16.86 5.89
N GLY A 421 -18.49 16.57 7.14
CA GLY A 421 -17.41 17.15 7.92
C GLY A 421 -16.53 16.08 8.54
N ASN A 422 -15.26 16.40 8.72
CA ASN A 422 -14.26 15.53 9.34
C ASN A 422 -13.61 16.25 10.52
N SER A 423 -13.12 15.47 11.48
CA SER A 423 -12.19 15.94 12.50
C SER A 423 -11.05 14.94 12.68
N ILE A 424 -9.88 15.46 13.05
CA ILE A 424 -8.81 14.65 13.62
C ILE A 424 -8.70 15.01 15.09
N GLN A 425 -8.93 14.03 15.95
CA GLN A 425 -8.85 14.18 17.39
C GLN A 425 -7.65 13.43 17.93
N LYS A 426 -6.96 14.03 18.89
CA LYS A 426 -5.89 13.41 19.66
C LYS A 426 -6.42 13.02 21.03
N ILE A 427 -6.24 11.76 21.39
CA ILE A 427 -6.66 11.17 22.65
C ILE A 427 -5.42 10.62 23.35
N ASP A 428 -5.12 11.11 24.54
CA ASP A 428 -4.11 10.51 25.40
C ASP A 428 -4.63 9.14 25.88
N TYR A 429 -3.94 8.05 25.52
CA TYR A 429 -4.46 6.69 25.75
C TYR A 429 -4.54 6.34 27.24
N THR A 430 -3.72 6.96 28.08
CA THR A 430 -3.68 6.67 29.53
C THR A 430 -4.75 7.44 30.29
N THR A 431 -4.87 8.74 30.01
CA THR A 431 -5.79 9.65 30.73
C THR A 431 -7.16 9.76 30.07
N LEU A 432 -7.28 9.32 28.81
CA LEU A 432 -8.45 9.49 27.96
C LEU A 432 -8.85 10.96 27.75
N THR A 433 -7.90 11.88 27.92
CA THR A 433 -8.12 13.29 27.59
C THR A 433 -8.12 13.46 26.07
N ALA A 434 -9.19 14.02 25.52
CA ALA A 434 -9.34 14.25 24.08
C ALA A 434 -9.22 15.74 23.72
N SER A 435 -8.65 16.01 22.54
CA SER A 435 -8.60 17.36 21.95
C SER A 435 -8.77 17.26 20.43
N THR A 436 -9.45 18.24 19.84
CA THR A 436 -9.60 18.31 18.38
C THR A 436 -8.43 19.09 17.80
N LEU A 437 -7.67 18.47 16.91
CA LEU A 437 -6.53 19.07 16.23
C LEU A 437 -6.93 19.74 14.91
N PHE A 438 -7.96 19.22 14.27
CA PHE A 438 -8.39 19.65 12.95
C PHE A 438 -9.87 19.38 12.74
N THR A 439 -10.51 20.26 11.99
CA THR A 439 -11.87 20.09 11.48
C THR A 439 -11.96 20.64 10.06
N HIS A 440 -12.74 20.00 9.21
CA HIS A 440 -13.05 20.47 7.87
C HIS A 440 -14.48 20.10 7.49
N SER A 441 -15.09 20.86 6.59
CA SER A 441 -16.40 20.55 6.01
C SER A 441 -16.41 20.82 4.52
N GLY A 442 -17.08 19.96 3.76
CA GLY A 442 -17.14 20.04 2.31
C GLY A 442 -15.96 19.37 1.60
N TYR A 443 -15.79 19.67 0.33
CA TYR A 443 -14.76 19.04 -0.48
C TYR A 443 -13.35 19.46 -0.07
N TYR A 444 -12.45 18.47 0.01
CA TYR A 444 -11.01 18.69 -0.04
C TYR A 444 -10.55 18.92 -1.48
N ASN A 445 -11.09 18.14 -2.40
CA ASN A 445 -10.85 18.29 -3.81
C ASN A 445 -12.14 18.01 -4.60
N GLN A 446 -12.70 19.06 -5.20
CA GLN A 446 -13.94 18.97 -5.97
C GLN A 446 -13.78 18.16 -7.25
N SER A 447 -12.60 18.21 -7.91
CA SER A 447 -12.40 17.47 -9.17
C SER A 447 -12.32 15.95 -8.96
N GLN A 448 -12.02 15.53 -7.73
CA GLN A 448 -11.92 14.12 -7.32
C GLN A 448 -13.05 13.69 -6.39
N SER A 449 -14.03 14.57 -6.12
CA SER A 449 -15.14 14.33 -5.19
C SER A 449 -14.71 13.89 -3.76
N LEU A 450 -13.52 14.30 -3.32
CA LEU A 450 -12.97 13.94 -2.02
C LEU A 450 -13.61 14.78 -0.92
N THR A 451 -14.32 14.13 0.02
CA THR A 451 -15.14 14.81 1.05
C THR A 451 -14.91 14.32 2.47
N TRP A 452 -14.38 13.10 2.65
CA TRP A 452 -13.89 12.62 3.94
C TRP A 452 -12.50 12.02 3.82
N ILE A 453 -11.72 12.15 4.88
CA ILE A 453 -10.38 11.57 4.96
C ILE A 453 -10.56 10.07 5.08
N ASP A 454 -9.80 9.31 4.29
CA ASP A 454 -9.85 7.84 4.36
C ASP A 454 -8.94 7.32 5.49
N TRP A 455 -7.66 7.13 5.17
CA TRP A 455 -6.66 6.60 6.09
C TRP A 455 -5.64 7.66 6.52
N LEU A 456 -5.20 7.55 7.76
CA LEU A 456 -4.15 8.36 8.39
C LEU A 456 -2.83 7.58 8.45
N GLY A 457 -1.74 8.34 8.56
CA GLY A 457 -0.41 7.85 8.87
C GLY A 457 0.48 8.93 9.46
N PHE A 458 1.76 8.60 9.65
CA PHE A 458 2.73 9.53 10.20
C PHE A 458 3.83 9.85 9.19
N TYR A 459 4.07 11.15 8.97
CA TYR A 459 5.19 11.61 8.16
C TYR A 459 5.90 12.76 8.88
N GLY A 460 7.17 12.55 9.23
CA GLY A 460 7.90 13.43 10.15
C GLY A 460 7.17 13.57 11.50
N SER A 461 6.99 14.81 11.94
CA SER A 461 6.29 15.18 13.19
C SER A 461 4.77 15.31 13.05
N ASN A 462 4.19 14.90 11.91
CA ASN A 462 2.79 15.16 11.60
C ASN A 462 1.98 13.88 11.42
N VAL A 463 0.69 13.97 11.73
CA VAL A 463 -0.36 13.07 11.24
C VAL A 463 -0.82 13.57 9.88
N VAL A 464 -0.82 12.69 8.90
CA VAL A 464 -1.13 13.01 7.51
C VAL A 464 -2.20 12.07 6.98
N ALA A 465 -2.97 12.51 5.99
CA ALA A 465 -3.77 11.59 5.19
C ALA A 465 -2.87 10.87 4.18
N LEU A 466 -3.17 9.60 3.88
CA LEU A 466 -2.41 8.84 2.89
C LEU A 466 -2.54 9.42 1.48
N ASN A 467 -3.76 9.77 1.07
CA ASN A 467 -4.00 10.43 -0.20
C ASN A 467 -3.69 11.93 -0.09
N SER A 468 -2.69 12.37 -0.85
CA SER A 468 -2.26 13.78 -0.88
C SER A 468 -3.35 14.71 -1.40
N GLY A 469 -4.37 14.19 -2.11
CA GLY A 469 -5.55 14.94 -2.53
C GLY A 469 -6.37 15.54 -1.39
N PHE A 470 -6.23 15.04 -0.15
CA PHE A 470 -6.85 15.64 1.02
C PHE A 470 -6.05 16.82 1.60
N GLY A 471 -4.75 16.91 1.32
CA GLY A 471 -3.89 18.00 1.82
C GLY A 471 -3.73 18.06 3.36
N ILE A 472 -3.98 16.96 4.06
CA ILE A 472 -3.95 16.92 5.53
C ILE A 472 -2.53 16.72 6.06
N SER A 473 -2.13 17.61 6.97
CA SER A 473 -0.90 17.51 7.74
C SER A 473 -1.05 18.29 9.04
N VAL A 474 -1.27 17.59 10.15
CA VAL A 474 -1.47 18.18 11.49
C VAL A 474 -0.35 17.74 12.43
N ALA A 475 0.13 18.62 13.30
CA ALA A 475 1.19 18.27 14.25
C ALA A 475 0.73 17.17 15.22
N LYS A 476 1.62 16.21 15.49
CA LYS A 476 1.43 15.18 16.51
C LYS A 476 1.43 15.80 17.90
#